data_AF-A0A285F541-F1
#
_entry.id   AF-A0A285F541-F1
#
_cell.length_a   1.000
_cell.length_b   1.000
_cell.length_c   1.000
_cell.angle_alpha   90.00
_cell.angle_beta   90.00
_cell.angle_gamma   90.00
#
_symmetry.space_group_name_H-M   'P 1'
#
loop_
_entity.id
_entity.type
_entity.pdbx_description
1 polymer ?
#
loop_
_entity_poly.entity_id
_entity_poly.type
_entity_poly.pdbx_seq_one_letter_code
_entity_poly.pdbx_strand_id
1 'polypeptide(L)'
;MGDGIRVESDGMTAFSGKVHDDTSRTIEPGYSDARVYLDSGVRFGATNAGGGVHAAKQRYADSLRASSENIVEYMYAARVLADAATSVAAMFDRTDLTAQERVDYVNGALHAAAVSVTSRPAL
;
A
#
# COMPACT_ATOMS: atom_id res chain seq x y z
N MET A 1 32.15 13.88 -5.80
CA MET A 1 31.15 12.80 -5.81
C MET A 1 30.25 13.05 -4.62
N GLY A 2 29.12 13.70 -4.85
CA GLY A 2 28.15 14.00 -3.80
C GLY A 2 27.42 12.72 -3.44
N ASP A 3 27.49 12.35 -2.16
CA ASP A 3 26.79 11.21 -1.58
C ASP A 3 25.30 11.58 -1.50
N GLY A 4 24.61 11.48 -2.63
CA GLY A 4 23.15 11.62 -2.68
C GLY A 4 22.56 10.41 -1.98
N ILE A 5 21.86 10.64 -0.87
CA ILE A 5 21.05 9.60 -0.21
C ILE A 5 20.00 9.16 -1.23
N ARG A 6 20.26 8.08 -1.96
CA ARG A 6 19.22 7.36 -2.71
C ARG A 6 18.37 6.66 -1.68
N VAL A 7 17.19 7.18 -1.42
CA VAL A 7 16.22 6.44 -0.63
C VAL A 7 15.66 5.34 -1.54
N GLU A 8 15.87 4.07 -1.19
CA GLU A 8 15.30 2.93 -1.91
C GLU A 8 13.76 2.96 -1.78
N SER A 9 13.09 3.67 -2.69
CA SER A 9 11.63 3.74 -2.80
C SER A 9 11.06 2.50 -3.50
N ASP A 10 11.90 1.74 -4.22
CA ASP A 10 11.55 0.50 -4.93
C ASP A 10 10.88 -0.53 -4.01
N GLY A 11 11.37 -0.69 -2.77
CA GLY A 11 10.77 -1.60 -1.79
C GLY A 11 9.37 -1.19 -1.36
N MET A 12 9.12 0.12 -1.25
CA MET A 12 7.83 0.69 -0.87
C MET A 12 6.79 0.54 -2.01
N THR A 13 7.23 0.76 -3.25
CA THR A 13 6.43 0.55 -4.47
C THR A 13 6.13 -0.94 -4.69
N ALA A 14 7.11 -1.81 -4.49
CA ALA A 14 6.90 -3.26 -4.58
C ALA A 14 5.94 -3.77 -3.50
N PHE A 15 6.05 -3.24 -2.28
CA PHE A 15 5.14 -3.56 -1.18
C PHE A 15 3.70 -3.11 -1.49
N SER A 16 3.50 -1.86 -1.94
CA SER A 16 2.16 -1.36 -2.26
C SER A 16 1.53 -2.16 -3.41
N GLY A 17 2.30 -2.45 -4.46
CA GLY A 17 1.87 -3.30 -5.57
C GLY A 17 1.46 -4.69 -5.11
N LYS A 18 2.26 -5.33 -4.24
CA LYS A 18 1.94 -6.65 -3.69
C LYS A 18 0.67 -6.65 -2.84
N VAL A 19 0.51 -5.67 -1.95
CA VAL A 19 -0.69 -5.57 -1.10
C VAL A 19 -1.94 -5.34 -1.95
N HIS A 20 -1.83 -4.52 -2.99
CA HIS A 20 -2.92 -4.30 -3.94
C HIS A 20 -3.29 -5.58 -4.70
N ASP A 21 -2.29 -6.31 -5.20
CA ASP A 21 -2.49 -7.58 -5.91
C ASP A 21 -3.10 -8.66 -5.00
N ASP A 22 -2.58 -8.82 -3.78
CA ASP A 22 -3.10 -9.79 -2.80
C ASP A 22 -4.57 -9.48 -2.46
N THR A 23 -4.89 -8.20 -2.25
CA THR A 23 -6.26 -7.77 -1.92
C THR A 23 -7.21 -8.01 -3.10
N SER A 24 -6.86 -7.51 -4.29
CA SER A 24 -7.75 -7.51 -5.47
C SER A 24 -7.89 -8.87 -6.16
N ARG A 25 -6.83 -9.68 -6.18
CA ARG A 25 -6.83 -10.98 -6.90
C ARG A 25 -7.13 -12.17 -6.02
N THR A 26 -6.96 -12.06 -4.70
CA THR A 26 -7.11 -13.20 -3.78
C THR A 26 -8.23 -12.97 -2.78
N ILE A 27 -8.14 -11.89 -2.00
CA ILE A 27 -9.05 -11.70 -0.85
C ILE A 27 -10.43 -11.28 -1.32
N GLU A 28 -10.53 -10.29 -2.22
CA GLU A 28 -11.82 -9.82 -2.72
C GLU A 28 -12.64 -10.89 -3.45
N PRO A 29 -12.07 -11.66 -4.41
CA PRO A 29 -12.80 -12.73 -5.06
C PRO A 29 -13.26 -13.81 -4.07
N GLY A 30 -12.35 -14.25 -3.18
CA GLY A 30 -12.68 -15.25 -2.17
C GLY A 30 -13.78 -14.79 -1.20
N TYR A 31 -13.75 -13.52 -0.80
CA TYR A 31 -14.80 -12.92 0.02
C TYR A 31 -16.13 -12.79 -0.74
N SER A 32 -16.10 -12.39 -2.01
CA SER A 32 -17.30 -12.29 -2.85
C SER A 32 -18.00 -13.64 -2.99
N ASP A 33 -17.23 -14.69 -3.29
CA ASP A 33 -17.75 -16.06 -3.38
C ASP A 33 -18.33 -16.53 -2.04
N ALA A 34 -17.59 -16.34 -0.95
CA ALA A 34 -18.06 -16.69 0.39
C ALA A 34 -19.35 -15.95 0.75
N ARG A 35 -19.44 -14.65 0.43
CA ARG A 35 -20.62 -13.82 0.73
C ARG A 35 -21.88 -14.36 0.05
N VAL A 36 -21.80 -14.87 -1.18
CA VAL A 36 -22.96 -15.50 -1.85
C VAL A 36 -23.51 -16.68 -1.04
N TYR A 37 -22.63 -17.50 -0.46
CA TYR A 37 -23.04 -18.60 0.41
C TYR A 37 -23.60 -18.11 1.74
N LEU A 38 -23.02 -17.05 2.32
CA LEU A 38 -23.43 -16.47 3.60
C LEU A 38 -24.79 -15.77 3.52
N ASP A 39 -25.07 -15.05 2.42
CA ASP A 39 -26.35 -14.37 2.18
C ASP A 39 -27.52 -15.38 2.08
N SER A 40 -27.23 -16.63 1.71
CA SER A 40 -28.22 -17.71 1.69
C SER A 40 -28.54 -18.28 3.09
N GLY A 41 -27.84 -17.81 4.13
CA GLY A 41 -28.04 -18.18 5.53
C GLY A 41 -27.47 -19.55 5.92
N VAL A 42 -27.44 -19.82 7.23
CA VAL A 42 -26.94 -21.08 7.79
C VAL A 42 -27.94 -22.21 7.52
N ARG A 43 -27.61 -23.10 6.57
CA ARG A 43 -28.47 -24.25 6.19
C ARG A 43 -28.40 -25.44 7.16
N PHE A 44 -27.36 -25.51 7.98
CA PHE A 44 -27.20 -26.60 8.95
C PHE A 44 -28.39 -26.67 9.92
N GLY A 45 -28.91 -27.89 10.13
CA GLY A 45 -30.00 -28.15 11.07
C GLY A 45 -31.35 -27.52 10.69
N ALA A 46 -31.57 -27.13 9.43
CA ALA A 46 -32.80 -26.46 8.97
C ALA A 46 -34.11 -27.14 9.41
N THR A 47 -34.09 -28.47 9.54
CA THR A 47 -35.25 -29.30 9.92
C THR A 47 -35.26 -29.71 11.40
N ASN A 48 -34.31 -29.21 12.22
CA ASN A 48 -34.16 -29.64 13.60
C ASN A 48 -34.76 -28.62 14.58
N ALA A 49 -35.78 -29.05 15.33
CA ALA A 49 -36.52 -28.22 16.30
C ALA A 49 -35.87 -28.17 17.70
N GLY A 50 -34.74 -28.85 17.92
CA GLY A 50 -34.06 -28.86 19.21
C GLY A 50 -33.44 -27.50 19.55
N GLY A 51 -33.74 -26.97 20.74
CA GLY A 51 -33.24 -25.66 21.19
C GLY A 51 -31.71 -25.53 21.19
N GLY A 52 -30.97 -26.61 21.46
CA GLY A 52 -29.51 -26.63 21.37
C GLY A 52 -28.98 -26.43 19.94
N VAL A 53 -29.66 -26.98 18.93
CA VAL A 53 -29.31 -26.77 17.52
C VAL A 53 -29.62 -25.33 17.11
N HIS A 54 -30.74 -24.77 17.58
CA HIS A 54 -31.08 -23.37 17.33
C HIS A 54 -30.01 -22.41 17.91
N ALA A 55 -29.61 -22.61 19.16
CA ALA A 55 -28.56 -21.80 19.79
C ALA A 55 -27.20 -21.92 19.06
N ALA A 56 -26.84 -23.13 18.60
CA ALA A 56 -25.63 -23.34 17.81
C ALA A 56 -25.68 -22.60 16.46
N LYS A 57 -26.84 -22.57 15.77
CA LYS A 57 -27.01 -21.80 14.53
C LYS A 57 -26.82 -20.31 14.75
N GLN A 58 -27.40 -19.75 15.81
CA GLN A 58 -27.27 -18.32 16.12
C GLN A 58 -25.80 -17.96 16.35
N ARG A 59 -25.09 -18.73 17.19
CA ARG A 59 -23.65 -18.51 17.43
C ARG A 59 -22.81 -18.61 16.17
N TYR A 60 -23.12 -19.57 15.30
CA TYR A 60 -22.42 -19.71 14.03
C TYR A 60 -22.70 -18.52 13.09
N ALA A 61 -23.96 -18.08 12.98
CA ALA A 61 -24.33 -16.90 12.20
C ALA A 61 -23.64 -15.63 12.72
N ASP A 62 -23.58 -15.45 14.04
CA ASP A 62 -22.89 -14.32 14.67
C ASP A 62 -21.38 -14.34 14.39
N SER A 63 -20.78 -15.53 14.50
CA SER A 63 -19.35 -15.71 14.20
C SER A 63 -19.04 -15.40 12.73
N LEU A 64 -19.88 -15.89 11.81
CA LEU A 64 -19.76 -15.63 10.38
C LEU A 64 -19.86 -14.14 10.06
N ARG A 65 -20.80 -13.44 10.69
CA ARG A 65 -20.98 -12.00 10.52
C ARG A 65 -19.76 -11.22 11.01
N ALA A 66 -19.29 -11.51 12.22
CA ALA A 66 -18.08 -10.89 12.77
C ALA A 66 -16.83 -11.16 11.90
N SER A 67 -16.66 -12.39 11.41
CA SER A 67 -15.57 -12.72 10.50
C SER A 67 -15.67 -11.97 9.16
N SER A 68 -16.89 -11.81 8.64
CA SER A 68 -17.13 -11.07 7.39
C SER A 68 -16.80 -9.59 7.53
N GLU A 69 -17.21 -8.97 8.64
CA GLU A 69 -16.87 -7.58 8.97
C GLU A 69 -15.34 -7.40 9.11
N ASN A 70 -14.66 -8.32 9.80
CA ASN A 70 -13.21 -8.28 9.96
C ASN A 70 -12.47 -8.37 8.61
N ILE A 71 -12.95 -9.18 7.66
CA ILE A 71 -12.33 -9.26 6.33
C ILE A 71 -12.49 -7.95 5.57
N VAL A 72 -13.67 -7.31 5.64
CA VAL A 72 -13.91 -6.01 5.01
C VAL A 72 -12.97 -4.94 5.56
N GLU A 73 -12.86 -4.85 6.89
CA GLU A 73 -11.94 -3.92 7.55
C GLU A 73 -10.47 -4.19 7.19
N TYR A 74 -10.08 -5.46 7.12
CA TYR A 74 -8.73 -5.84 6.70
C TYR A 74 -8.42 -5.37 5.27
N MET A 75 -9.33 -5.61 4.32
CA MET A 75 -9.16 -5.16 2.93
C MET A 75 -9.08 -3.63 2.84
N TYR A 76 -9.89 -2.91 3.63
CA TYR A 76 -9.84 -1.46 3.68
C TYR A 76 -8.49 -0.97 4.21
N ALA A 77 -8.03 -1.50 5.34
CA ALA A 77 -6.74 -1.15 5.93
C ALA A 77 -5.56 -1.45 4.99
N ALA A 78 -5.61 -2.60 4.29
CA ALA A 78 -4.60 -3.00 3.31
C ALA A 78 -4.49 -1.98 2.16
N ARG A 79 -5.62 -1.52 1.63
CA ARG A 79 -5.66 -0.48 0.58
C ARG A 79 -5.08 0.84 1.06
N VAL A 80 -5.53 1.32 2.22
CA VAL A 80 -5.02 2.58 2.81
C VAL A 80 -3.51 2.52 3.01
N LEU A 81 -2.99 1.38 3.48
CA LEU A 81 -1.56 1.20 3.68
C LEU A 81 -0.79 1.19 2.35
N ALA A 82 -1.32 0.54 1.32
CA ALA A 82 -0.72 0.54 -0.02
C ALA A 82 -0.70 1.94 -0.66
N ASP A 83 -1.78 2.72 -0.50
CA ASP A 83 -1.88 4.09 -1.00
C ASP A 83 -0.90 5.03 -0.27
N ALA A 84 -0.79 4.86 1.05
CA ALA A 84 0.18 5.60 1.86
C ALA A 84 1.63 5.27 1.46
N ALA A 85 1.96 3.99 1.29
CA ALA A 85 3.27 3.53 0.83
C ALA A 85 3.61 4.13 -0.54
N THR A 86 2.67 4.11 -1.49
CA THR A 86 2.84 4.72 -2.82
C THR A 86 3.06 6.23 -2.73
N SER A 87 2.29 6.92 -1.88
CA SER A 87 2.44 8.37 -1.68
C SER A 87 3.80 8.72 -1.08
N VAL A 88 4.28 7.93 -0.11
CA VAL A 88 5.61 8.13 0.49
C VAL A 88 6.72 7.88 -0.53
N ALA A 89 6.64 6.81 -1.33
CA ALA A 89 7.59 6.55 -2.41
C ALA A 89 7.69 7.75 -3.37
N ALA A 90 6.54 8.26 -3.84
CA ALA A 90 6.50 9.41 -4.74
C ALA A 90 7.08 10.70 -4.13
N MET A 91 6.91 10.91 -2.81
CA MET A 91 7.50 12.05 -2.11
C MET A 91 9.03 11.94 -2.05
N PHE A 92 9.57 10.73 -1.83
CA PHE A 92 11.02 10.50 -1.84
C PHE A 92 11.62 10.70 -3.24
N ASP A 93 11.02 10.12 -4.27
CA ASP A 93 11.50 10.27 -5.65
C ASP A 93 11.54 11.75 -6.07
N ARG A 94 10.52 12.52 -5.71
CA ARG A 94 10.47 13.97 -5.98
C ARG A 94 11.58 14.73 -5.23
N THR A 95 11.87 14.33 -4.00
CA THR A 95 12.92 14.94 -3.18
C THR A 95 14.29 14.66 -3.78
N ASP A 96 14.54 13.42 -4.21
CA ASP A 96 15.80 13.01 -4.83
C ASP A 96 16.03 13.74 -6.16
N LEU A 97 15.00 13.86 -7.01
CA LEU A 97 15.08 14.65 -8.25
C LEU A 97 15.42 16.13 -7.97
N THR A 98 14.74 16.74 -6.98
CA THR A 98 15.00 18.13 -6.60
C THR A 98 16.43 18.31 -6.06
N ALA A 99 16.94 17.33 -5.32
CA ALA A 99 18.30 17.36 -4.80
C ALA A 99 19.34 17.27 -5.94
N GLN A 100 19.11 16.39 -6.92
CA GLN A 100 19.97 16.28 -8.11
C GLN A 100 19.99 17.57 -8.93
N GLU A 101 18.82 18.16 -9.21
CA GLU A 101 18.72 19.44 -9.93
C GLU A 101 19.54 20.56 -9.25
N ARG A 102 19.51 20.61 -7.92
CA ARG A 102 20.29 21.60 -7.15
C ARG A 102 21.80 21.33 -7.22
N VAL A 103 22.22 20.06 -7.16
CA VAL A 103 23.63 19.68 -7.30
C VAL A 103 24.14 20.06 -8.69
N ASP A 104 23.37 19.79 -9.74
CA ASP A 104 23.73 20.15 -11.11
C ASP A 104 23.84 21.66 -11.30
N TYR A 105 22.90 22.43 -10.73
CA TYR A 105 22.96 23.89 -10.72
C TYR A 105 24.22 24.42 -10.02
N VAL A 106 24.54 23.91 -8.82
CA VAL A 106 25.72 24.33 -8.06
C VAL A 106 27.01 23.96 -8.80
N ASN A 107 27.09 22.75 -9.36
CA ASN A 107 28.23 22.31 -10.16
C ASN A 107 28.40 23.20 -11.40
N GLY A 108 27.31 23.55 -12.08
CA GLY A 108 27.31 24.48 -13.21
C GLY A 108 27.79 25.88 -12.82
N ALA A 109 27.30 26.41 -11.70
CA ALA A 109 27.72 27.71 -11.16
C ALA A 109 29.21 27.72 -10.76
N LEU A 110 29.69 26.65 -10.11
CA LEU A 110 31.10 26.48 -9.75
C LEU A 110 31.98 26.36 -11.01
N HIS A 111 31.54 25.62 -12.02
CA HIS A 111 32.26 25.51 -13.29
C HIS A 111 32.34 26.86 -14.00
N ALA A 112 31.23 27.60 -14.11
CA ALA A 112 31.20 28.94 -14.69
C ALA A 112 32.13 29.91 -13.91
N ALA A 113 32.12 29.85 -12.57
CA ALA A 113 33.04 30.62 -11.74
C ALA A 113 34.51 30.26 -12.03
N ALA A 114 34.86 28.97 -12.09
CA ALA A 114 36.22 28.52 -12.38
C ALA A 114 36.72 28.98 -13.76
N VAL A 115 35.87 28.93 -14.79
CA VAL A 115 36.20 29.42 -16.14
C VAL A 115 36.43 30.94 -16.13
N SER A 116 35.60 31.71 -15.42
CA SER A 116 35.76 33.16 -15.32
C SER A 116 37.02 33.60 -14.56
N VAL A 117 37.49 32.80 -13.59
CA VAL A 117 38.75 33.03 -12.88
C VAL A 117 39.95 32.77 -13.79
N THR A 118 39.87 31.75 -14.65
CA THR A 118 40.96 31.36 -15.56
C THR A 118 41.12 32.32 -16.76
N SER A 119 40.05 33.06 -17.11
CA SER A 119 40.02 34.04 -18.19
C SER A 119 40.35 35.47 -17.73
N ARG A 120 40.69 35.67 -16.45
CA ARG A 120 41.14 36.95 -15.91
C ARG A 120 42.62 37.17 -16.28
N PRO A 121 42.98 38.18 -17.10
CA PRO A 121 44.38 38.45 -17.40
C PRO A 121 45.11 38.85 -16.12
N ALA A 122 46.31 38.28 -15.92
CA ALA A 122 47.20 38.67 -14.83
C ALA A 122 47.50 40.17 -14.96
N LEU A 123 47.15 40.94 -13.92
CA LEU A 123 47.58 42.33 -13.75
C LEU A 123 49.03 42.37 -13.28
#